data_AF-A0A158GN67-F1
#
_entry.id   AF-A0A158GN67-F1
#
_cell.length_a   1.000
_cell.length_b   1.000
_cell.length_c   1.000
_cell.angle_alpha   90.00
_cell.angle_beta   90.00
_cell.angle_gamma   90.00
#
_symmetry.space_group_name_H-M   'P 1'
#
loop_
_entity.id
_entity.type
_entity.pdbx_description
1 polymer ?
#
loop_
_entity_poly.entity_id
_entity_poly.type
_entity_poly.pdbx_seq_one_letter_code
_entity_poly.pdbx_strand_id
1 'polypeptide(L)'
;MQLFDDAARFHIFGVHCCREFSLLVDYIIDDPDQHKSAVLQHVQRSSDSGLLSWNARESLQEDDVFGIECVGGRQAAEKAVEFWRAYFRALGEIVIDAGHLCDSLI
;
A
#
# COMPACT_ATOMS: atom_id res chain seq x y z
N MET A 1 11.13 24.64 -8.80
CA MET A 1 10.86 24.15 -10.16
C MET A 1 11.26 22.68 -10.20
N GLN A 2 10.36 21.79 -9.78
CA GLN A 2 10.58 20.34 -9.75
C GLN A 2 10.26 19.78 -11.13
N LEU A 3 11.25 19.15 -11.77
CA LEU A 3 11.21 18.71 -13.17
C LEU A 3 11.36 17.18 -13.30
N PHE A 4 11.02 16.40 -12.27
CA PHE A 4 11.30 14.95 -12.27
C PHE A 4 10.18 14.05 -11.69
N ASP A 5 8.93 14.50 -11.59
CA ASP A 5 7.85 13.66 -11.02
C ASP A 5 7.00 12.93 -12.08
N ASP A 6 6.98 13.40 -13.34
CA ASP A 6 6.13 12.83 -14.40
C ASP A 6 6.66 11.52 -15.01
N ALA A 7 7.94 11.20 -14.81
CA ALA A 7 8.56 9.98 -15.33
C ALA A 7 8.55 8.81 -14.33
N ALA A 8 8.26 9.08 -13.05
CA ALA A 8 8.22 8.06 -12.02
C ALA A 8 6.99 7.17 -12.22
N ARG A 9 7.21 5.86 -12.22
CA ARG A 9 6.13 4.87 -12.21
C ARG A 9 5.90 4.44 -10.76
N PHE A 10 4.63 4.40 -10.38
CA PHE A 10 4.20 3.97 -9.07
C PHE A 10 3.36 2.71 -9.23
N HIS A 11 3.65 1.71 -8.41
CA HIS A 11 2.96 0.44 -8.36
C HIS A 11 2.02 0.45 -7.16
N ILE A 12 0.73 0.27 -7.44
CA ILE A 12 -0.29 0.12 -6.42
C ILE A 12 -0.28 -1.34 -5.98
N PHE A 13 -0.29 -1.56 -4.67
CA PHE A 13 -0.26 -2.88 -4.08
C PHE A 13 -1.31 -3.03 -2.99
N GLY A 14 -1.68 -4.28 -2.74
CA GLY A 14 -2.48 -4.69 -1.60
C GLY A 14 -1.66 -5.54 -0.65
N VAL A 15 -1.95 -5.43 0.65
CA VAL A 15 -1.51 -6.38 1.67
C VAL A 15 -2.74 -6.90 2.39
N HIS A 16 -3.09 -8.16 2.14
CA HIS A 16 -4.32 -8.77 2.62
C HIS A 16 -4.04 -9.88 3.62
N CYS A 17 -4.44 -9.68 4.87
CA CYS A 17 -4.36 -10.76 5.86
C CYS A 17 -5.63 -11.61 5.82
N CYS A 18 -5.53 -12.81 5.24
CA CYS A 18 -6.67 -13.74 5.11
C CYS A 18 -7.29 -14.15 6.46
N ARG A 19 -6.54 -14.04 7.57
CA ARG A 19 -7.02 -14.43 8.91
C ARG A 19 -7.94 -13.38 9.53
N GLU A 20 -7.74 -12.12 9.19
CA GLU A 20 -8.47 -10.98 9.77
C GLU A 20 -9.38 -10.27 8.76
N PHE A 21 -9.41 -10.72 7.49
CA PHE A 21 -10.19 -10.11 6.40
C PHE A 21 -9.98 -8.61 6.30
N SER A 22 -8.71 -8.21 6.46
CA SER A 22 -8.26 -6.83 6.51
C SER A 22 -7.26 -6.57 5.40
N LEU A 23 -7.38 -5.41 4.76
CA LEU A 23 -6.61 -5.05 3.58
C LEU A 23 -5.97 -3.67 3.75
N LEU A 24 -4.66 -3.59 3.55
CA LEU A 24 -4.00 -2.32 3.25
C LEU A 24 -3.90 -2.15 1.73
N VAL A 25 -4.17 -0.95 1.24
CA VAL A 25 -3.89 -0.56 -0.14
C VAL A 25 -3.06 0.71 -0.13
N ASP A 26 -1.94 0.69 -0.85
CA ASP A 26 -1.03 1.82 -0.98
C ASP A 26 -0.16 1.71 -2.25
N TYR A 27 0.81 2.61 -2.44
CA TYR A 27 1.73 2.60 -3.58
C TYR A 27 3.21 2.66 -3.18
N ILE A 28 4.07 2.16 -4.06
CA ILE A 28 5.54 2.29 -4.02
C ILE A 28 6.10 2.58 -5.42
N ILE A 29 7.36 2.98 -5.53
CA ILE A 29 8.02 3.19 -6.83
C ILE A 29 8.49 1.86 -7.44
N ASP A 30 8.92 0.92 -6.61
CA ASP A 30 9.40 -0.39 -7.05
C ASP A 30 8.26 -1.36 -7.37
N ASP A 31 8.58 -2.46 -8.07
CA ASP A 31 7.63 -3.54 -8.31
C ASP A 31 7.36 -4.33 -7.00
N PRO A 32 6.13 -4.32 -6.44
CA PRO A 32 5.82 -4.96 -5.17
C PRO A 32 5.99 -6.48 -5.22
N ASP A 33 5.80 -7.12 -6.37
CA ASP A 33 5.92 -8.57 -6.49
C ASP A 33 7.39 -9.04 -6.38
N GLN A 34 8.32 -8.15 -6.72
CA GLN A 34 9.77 -8.39 -6.58
C GLN A 34 10.31 -7.94 -5.21
N HIS A 35 9.56 -7.12 -4.48
CA HIS A 35 10.01 -6.47 -3.24
C HIS A 35 9.07 -6.71 -2.04
N LYS A 36 8.38 -7.85 -2.03
CA LYS A 36 7.39 -8.21 -1.00
C LYS A 36 7.91 -8.08 0.42
N SER A 37 9.12 -8.58 0.71
CA SER A 37 9.72 -8.47 2.05
C SER A 37 9.99 -7.02 2.44
N ALA A 38 10.37 -6.16 1.49
CA ALA A 38 10.59 -4.74 1.76
C ALA A 38 9.28 -4.02 2.08
N VAL A 39 8.22 -4.29 1.30
CA VAL A 39 6.86 -3.80 1.57
C VAL A 39 6.42 -4.16 2.99
N LEU A 40 6.55 -5.43 3.38
CA LEU A 40 6.17 -5.87 4.73
C LEU A 40 7.00 -5.19 5.82
N GLN A 41 8.32 -5.05 5.62
CA GLN A 41 9.16 -4.33 6.58
C GLN A 41 8.72 -2.87 6.75
N HIS A 42 8.27 -2.20 5.69
CA HIS A 42 7.75 -0.83 5.80
C HIS A 42 6.44 -0.79 6.57
N VAL A 43 5.51 -1.71 6.29
CA VAL A 43 4.26 -1.84 7.05
C VAL A 43 4.55 -2.09 8.54
N GLN A 44 5.45 -3.04 8.83
CA GLN A 44 5.82 -3.45 10.19
C GLN A 44 6.65 -2.41 10.95
N ARG A 45 7.29 -1.46 10.28
CA ARG A 45 8.06 -0.38 10.93
C ARG A 45 7.34 0.96 10.95
N SER A 46 6.22 1.09 10.25
CA SER A 46 5.49 2.36 10.17
C SER A 46 4.98 2.82 11.53
N SER A 47 5.11 4.12 11.79
CA SER A 47 4.55 4.80 12.96
C SER A 47 3.13 5.32 12.72
N ASP A 48 2.56 5.07 11.53
CA ASP A 48 1.18 5.44 11.21
C ASP A 48 0.20 4.77 12.20
N SER A 49 -0.74 5.56 12.72
CA SER A 49 -1.67 5.08 13.75
C SER A 49 -2.62 4.00 13.24
N GLY A 50 -3.02 4.06 11.96
CA GLY A 50 -3.83 3.03 11.33
C GLY A 50 -3.09 1.70 11.29
N LEU A 51 -1.83 1.73 10.85
CA LEU A 51 -0.97 0.54 10.82
C LEU A 51 -0.58 0.03 12.21
N LEU A 52 -0.41 0.91 13.21
CA LEU A 52 -0.17 0.49 14.59
C LEU A 52 -1.39 -0.19 15.22
N SER A 53 -2.60 0.20 14.81
CA SER A 53 -3.84 -0.42 15.25
C SER A 53 -4.19 -1.73 14.51
N TRP A 54 -3.42 -2.08 13.48
CA TRP A 54 -3.67 -3.26 12.67
C TRP A 54 -3.09 -4.52 13.33
N ASN A 55 -3.95 -5.35 13.93
CA ASN A 55 -3.54 -6.53 14.70
C ASN A 55 -2.72 -7.54 13.88
N ALA A 56 -3.10 -7.77 12.61
CA ALA A 56 -2.38 -8.70 11.74
C ALA A 56 -0.96 -8.27 11.36
N ARG A 57 -0.56 -7.01 11.59
CA ARG A 57 0.69 -6.39 11.09
C ARG A 57 1.93 -7.25 11.30
N GLU A 58 2.13 -7.79 12.49
CA GLU A 58 3.32 -8.58 12.84
C GLU A 58 3.28 -10.02 12.28
N SER A 59 2.11 -10.46 11.80
CA SER A 59 1.90 -11.81 11.28
C SER A 59 1.93 -11.92 9.76
N LEU A 60 1.98 -10.79 9.06
CA LEU A 60 1.97 -10.72 7.59
C LEU A 60 3.13 -11.52 6.97
N GLN A 61 2.84 -12.19 5.86
CA GLN A 61 3.77 -13.00 5.07
C GLN A 61 3.85 -12.46 3.64
N GLU A 62 4.88 -12.85 2.88
CA GLU A 62 5.07 -12.36 1.50
C GLU A 62 3.92 -12.73 0.56
N ASP A 63 3.24 -13.85 0.82
CA ASP A 63 2.06 -14.28 0.07
C ASP A 63 0.84 -13.37 0.31
N ASP A 64 0.83 -12.56 1.36
CA ASP A 64 -0.21 -11.57 1.64
C ASP A 64 -0.06 -10.31 0.77
N VAL A 65 1.09 -10.12 0.11
CA VAL A 65 1.39 -8.96 -0.75
C VAL A 65 1.11 -9.28 -2.22
N PHE A 66 0.40 -8.38 -2.90
CA PHE A 66 0.11 -8.50 -4.33
C PHE A 66 0.08 -7.13 -5.04
N GLY A 67 0.52 -7.10 -6.30
CA GLY A 67 0.34 -5.94 -7.18
C GLY A 67 -1.11 -5.80 -7.67
N ILE A 68 -1.57 -4.56 -7.82
CA ILE A 68 -2.90 -4.22 -8.37
C ILE A 68 -2.75 -3.61 -9.76
N GLU A 69 -2.04 -2.48 -9.86
CA GLU A 69 -1.78 -1.79 -11.12
C GLU A 69 -0.51 -0.93 -11.06
N CYS A 70 -0.09 -0.39 -12.20
CA CYS A 70 1.07 0.49 -12.31
C CYS A 70 0.67 1.77 -13.07
N VAL A 71 0.88 2.92 -12.45
CA VAL A 71 0.49 4.24 -12.97
C VAL A 71 1.69 5.18 -13.06
N GLY A 72 1.61 6.20 -13.92
CA GLY A 72 2.63 7.23 -14.05
C GLY A 72 2.29 8.46 -13.21
N GLY A 73 3.25 8.92 -12.41
CA GLY A 73 3.14 10.13 -11.59
C GLY A 73 2.42 9.93 -10.25
N ARG A 74 2.89 10.66 -9.23
CA ARG A 74 2.42 10.54 -7.85
C ARG A 74 0.92 10.83 -7.70
N GLN A 75 0.43 11.90 -8.34
CA GLN A 75 -0.98 12.28 -8.25
C GLN A 75 -1.91 11.20 -8.82
N ALA A 76 -1.48 10.46 -9.86
CA ALA A 76 -2.25 9.34 -10.37
C ALA A 76 -2.25 8.17 -9.37
N ALA A 77 -1.12 7.93 -8.69
CA ALA A 77 -1.01 6.89 -7.67
C ALA A 77 -1.89 7.16 -6.45
N GLU A 78 -1.91 8.39 -5.93
CA GLU A 78 -2.78 8.79 -4.82
C GLU A 78 -4.27 8.56 -5.17
N LYS A 79 -4.70 9.01 -6.36
CA LYS A 79 -6.06 8.79 -6.87
C LYS A 79 -6.38 7.30 -7.06
N ALA A 80 -5.43 6.52 -7.54
CA ALA A 80 -5.59 5.08 -7.69
C ALA A 80 -5.79 4.41 -6.32
N VAL A 81 -4.98 4.77 -5.30
CA VAL A 81 -5.15 4.26 -3.94
C VAL A 81 -6.52 4.63 -3.38
N GLU A 82 -6.96 5.88 -3.52
CA GLU A 82 -8.31 6.31 -3.10
C GLU A 82 -9.40 5.46 -3.76
N PHE A 83 -9.30 5.26 -5.07
CA PHE A 83 -10.23 4.43 -5.84
C PHE A 83 -10.26 2.99 -5.33
N TRP A 84 -9.11 2.32 -5.21
CA TRP A 84 -9.04 0.92 -4.79
C TRP A 84 -9.50 0.73 -3.36
N ARG A 85 -9.16 1.64 -2.45
CA ARG A 85 -9.68 1.63 -1.07
C ARG A 85 -11.21 1.70 -1.08
N ALA A 86 -11.80 2.60 -1.86
CA ALA A 86 -13.25 2.70 -1.99
C ALA A 86 -13.88 1.45 -2.63
N TYR A 87 -13.24 0.89 -3.65
CA TYR A 87 -13.69 -0.33 -4.33
C TYR A 87 -13.74 -1.53 -3.39
N PHE A 88 -12.64 -1.80 -2.66
CA PHE A 88 -12.60 -2.94 -1.72
C PHE A 88 -13.56 -2.75 -0.54
N ARG A 89 -13.72 -1.52 -0.03
CA ARG A 89 -14.78 -1.21 0.96
C ARG A 89 -16.17 -1.55 0.43
N ALA A 90 -16.45 -1.21 -0.83
CA ALA A 90 -17.74 -1.52 -1.45
C ALA A 90 -17.96 -3.03 -1.62
N LEU A 91 -16.88 -3.82 -1.72
CA LEU A 91 -16.93 -5.28 -1.72
C LEU A 91 -17.07 -5.89 -0.31
N GLY A 92 -16.97 -5.08 0.75
CA GLY A 92 -17.10 -5.52 2.14
C GLY A 92 -15.78 -5.80 2.86
N GLU A 93 -14.64 -5.49 2.25
CA GLU A 93 -13.33 -5.64 2.88
C GLU A 93 -13.11 -4.61 3.99
N ILE A 94 -12.41 -5.01 5.06
CA ILE A 94 -11.96 -4.08 6.11
C ILE A 94 -10.68 -3.41 5.64
N VAL A 95 -10.83 -2.26 4.96
CA VAL A 95 -9.68 -1.51 4.44
C VAL A 95 -9.08 -0.61 5.52
N ILE A 96 -7.80 -0.84 5.83
CA ILE A 96 -7.04 -0.10 6.84
C ILE A 96 -6.88 1.37 6.42
N ASP A 97 -7.31 2.28 7.29
CA ASP A 97 -7.11 3.72 7.13
C ASP A 97 -5.72 4.12 7.62
N ALA A 98 -4.75 4.08 6.72
CA ALA A 98 -3.38 4.52 6.94
C ALA A 98 -2.99 5.65 5.97
N GLY A 99 -2.08 6.53 6.38
CA GLY A 99 -1.38 7.44 5.47
C GLY A 99 -0.50 6.69 4.46
N HIS A 100 -0.03 7.41 3.44
CA HIS A 100 0.85 6.82 2.42
C HIS A 100 2.23 6.49 3.02
N LEU A 101 2.64 5.23 2.91
CA LEU A 101 3.94 4.74 3.36
C LEU A 101 5.09 5.45 2.64
N CYS A 102 4.87 5.84 1.39
CA CYS A 102 5.85 6.58 0.59
C CYS A 102 6.22 7.95 1.20
N ASP A 103 5.34 8.56 1.99
CA ASP A 103 5.62 9.83 2.68
C ASP A 103 6.49 9.63 3.93
N SER A 104 6.56 8.40 4.44
CA SER A 104 7.36 8.02 5.62
C SER A 104 8.77 7.52 5.26
N LEU A 105 9.12 7.50 3.97
CA LEU A 105 10.42 7.02 3.45
C LEU A 105 11.47 8.14 3.27
N ILE A 106 11.23 9.33 3.83
CA ILE A 106 12.11 10.51 3.74
C ILE A 106 12.99 10.63 5.00
#